data_AF-A0A960BI83-F1
#
_entry.id   AF-A0A960BI83-F1
#
_cell.length_a   1.000
_cell.length_b   1.000
_cell.length_c   1.000
_cell.angle_alpha   90.00
_cell.angle_beta   90.00
_cell.angle_gamma   90.00
#
_symmetry.space_group_name_H-M   'P 1'
#
loop_
_entity.id
_entity.type
_entity.pdbx_description
1 polymer ?
#
loop_
_entity_poly.entity_id
_entity_poly.type
_entity_poly.pdbx_seq_one_letter_code
_entity_poly.pdbx_strand_id
1 'polypeptide(L)'
;MFDIIISISILSGISILVFGLSITAVILLFKPPASANPTPQSLSVMWSLVFARIRKHWPLIAFSWGTLLAAIGLWADFSGLGFLDFLRPQAQMAGDFRIAIAEFQVKGENTATSRIGQEVAEGVARRLQGGLAATETRMHIEVWGPEKVGRIKGSNGAARAQHAAEVAQRIEADVVVYGTMTLESPLWAVAPSFLVSDHSFYDAQELLGEHELGEPFQIPGQNRIVSSLEFGDEMIERVDLLRQITVGLAYYSIHDYAQAKEYFLSADKYASQSVPNGGQVLYILLGNSVGKLGDLEAAEAYYKEVIKMSPGYARAYVGLASVYYLKSLGSTVNVEMLERAIEAYRQASEASYQPPYSDITVKVQFGLGQCYLVAGLANIEPDLTEAIEEFQAVITAYGGGKNPRVRVLAAESHARLGLIYSELGALRDAVKEYDMAGNMLEDVPDRRTLYLQKAEQLRIKADQENLR
;
A
#
# COMPACT_ATOMS: atom_id res chain seq x y z
N MET A 1 -30.91 -12.50 10.84
CA MET A 1 -29.88 -12.65 11.90
C MET A 1 -30.23 -13.82 12.84
N PHE A 2 -31.48 -13.94 13.28
CA PHE A 2 -31.96 -15.08 14.10
C PHE A 2 -31.86 -16.45 13.37
N ASP A 3 -32.20 -16.53 12.09
CA ASP A 3 -32.10 -17.79 11.32
C ASP A 3 -30.66 -18.24 11.01
N ILE A 4 -29.73 -17.28 10.96
CA ILE A 4 -28.29 -17.54 10.76
C ILE A 4 -27.68 -18.12 12.05
N ILE A 5 -28.08 -17.61 13.21
CA ILE A 5 -27.59 -18.09 14.52
C ILE A 5 -28.13 -19.50 14.82
N ILE A 6 -29.40 -19.78 14.46
CA ILE A 6 -29.99 -21.12 14.58
C ILE A 6 -29.28 -22.11 13.65
N SER A 7 -28.99 -21.72 12.40
CA SER A 7 -28.27 -22.56 11.43
C SER A 7 -26.84 -22.87 11.88
N ILE A 8 -26.09 -21.89 12.42
CA ILE A 8 -24.74 -22.09 12.97
C ILE A 8 -24.76 -23.00 14.21
N SER A 9 -25.79 -22.91 15.04
CA SER A 9 -25.93 -23.75 16.25
C SER A 9 -26.30 -25.21 15.93
N ILE A 10 -27.05 -25.44 14.86
CA ILE A 10 -27.36 -26.80 14.37
C ILE A 10 -26.12 -27.41 13.69
N LEU A 11 -25.35 -26.61 12.93
CA LEU A 11 -24.08 -27.03 12.30
C LEU A 11 -22.97 -27.33 13.31
N SER A 12 -22.87 -26.58 14.40
CA SER A 12 -21.91 -26.89 15.48
C SER A 12 -22.31 -28.18 16.21
N GLY A 13 -23.60 -28.41 16.44
CA GLY A 13 -24.12 -29.65 17.01
C GLY A 13 -23.82 -30.89 16.15
N ILE A 14 -24.04 -30.81 14.84
CA ILE A 14 -23.77 -31.92 13.90
C ILE A 14 -22.27 -32.14 13.71
N SER A 15 -21.47 -31.06 13.62
CA SER A 15 -20.01 -31.16 13.50
C SER A 15 -19.39 -31.77 14.76
N ILE A 16 -19.84 -31.40 15.96
CA ILE A 16 -19.38 -31.99 17.23
C ILE A 16 -19.76 -33.47 17.30
N LEU A 17 -20.93 -33.87 16.81
CA LEU A 17 -21.36 -35.27 16.79
C LEU A 17 -20.52 -36.12 15.82
N VAL A 18 -20.26 -35.60 14.62
CA VAL A 18 -19.45 -36.28 13.60
C VAL A 18 -17.97 -36.33 14.02
N PHE A 19 -17.43 -35.25 14.58
CA PHE A 19 -16.06 -35.20 15.10
C PHE A 19 -15.89 -36.08 16.34
N GLY A 20 -16.89 -36.14 17.23
CA GLY A 20 -16.91 -37.04 18.39
C GLY A 20 -16.97 -38.52 18.03
N LEU A 21 -17.78 -38.89 17.02
CA LEU A 21 -17.81 -40.25 16.47
C LEU A 21 -16.49 -40.62 15.77
N SER A 22 -15.87 -39.66 15.09
CA SER A 22 -14.57 -39.84 14.40
C SER A 22 -13.42 -40.02 15.39
N ILE A 23 -13.36 -39.21 16.45
CA ILE A 23 -12.35 -39.34 17.52
C ILE A 23 -12.54 -40.65 18.30
N THR A 24 -13.78 -41.04 18.61
CA THR A 24 -14.04 -42.32 19.31
C THR A 24 -13.65 -43.52 18.44
N ALA A 25 -13.89 -43.46 17.13
CA ALA A 25 -13.46 -44.50 16.18
C ALA A 25 -11.93 -44.56 16.03
N VAL A 26 -11.25 -43.41 15.99
CA VAL A 26 -9.78 -43.33 15.93
C VAL A 26 -9.14 -43.80 17.26
N ILE A 27 -9.68 -43.43 18.42
CA ILE A 27 -9.21 -43.90 19.74
C ILE A 27 -9.39 -45.43 19.89
N LEU A 28 -10.49 -46.00 19.39
CA LEU A 28 -10.72 -47.45 19.37
C LEU A 28 -9.80 -48.20 18.38
N LEU A 29 -9.36 -47.53 17.31
CA LEU A 29 -8.42 -48.08 16.33
C LEU A 29 -6.98 -48.12 16.85
N PHE A 30 -6.59 -47.19 17.74
CA PHE A 30 -5.20 -47.01 18.18
C PHE A 30 -4.89 -47.39 19.65
N LYS A 31 -5.85 -47.93 20.41
CA LYS A 31 -5.57 -48.39 21.79
C LYS A 31 -4.72 -49.68 21.75
N PRO A 32 -3.43 -49.66 22.15
CA PRO A 32 -2.62 -50.87 22.15
C PRO A 32 -3.02 -51.77 23.34
N PRO A 33 -2.93 -53.10 23.21
CA PRO A 33 -3.11 -53.99 24.35
C PRO A 33 -2.02 -53.71 25.38
N ALA A 34 -2.41 -53.62 26.65
CA ALA A 34 -1.48 -53.37 27.74
C ALA A 34 -0.52 -54.57 27.89
N SER A 35 0.77 -54.25 27.92
CA SER A 35 1.95 -55.08 28.25
C SER A 35 2.68 -55.79 27.10
N ALA A 36 4.01 -55.57 27.12
CA ALA A 36 5.14 -56.21 26.41
C ALA A 36 5.75 -55.47 25.19
N ASN A 37 7.07 -55.22 25.27
CA ASN A 37 7.91 -54.62 24.24
C ASN A 37 7.87 -55.43 22.92
N PRO A 38 7.54 -54.82 21.76
CA PRO A 38 7.37 -55.56 20.52
C PRO A 38 8.71 -55.84 19.82
N THR A 39 8.93 -57.09 19.40
CA THR A 39 10.01 -57.50 18.47
C THR A 39 9.56 -57.34 17.01
N PRO A 40 10.46 -57.37 15.99
CA PRO A 40 10.11 -57.06 14.60
C PRO A 40 8.99 -57.94 14.00
N GLN A 41 8.82 -59.18 14.48
CA GLN A 41 7.72 -60.05 14.05
C GLN A 41 6.34 -59.56 14.53
N SER A 42 6.23 -58.83 15.65
CA SER A 42 4.95 -58.35 16.17
C SER A 42 4.44 -57.09 15.46
N LEU A 43 5.27 -56.36 14.71
CA LEU A 43 4.85 -55.20 13.92
C LEU A 43 3.96 -55.61 12.73
N SER A 44 4.31 -56.69 12.03
CA SER A 44 3.51 -57.21 10.90
C SER A 44 2.11 -57.68 11.32
N VAL A 45 2.03 -58.35 12.47
CA VAL A 45 0.77 -58.79 13.07
C VAL A 45 -0.05 -57.60 13.54
N MET A 46 0.57 -56.59 14.14
CA MET A 46 -0.10 -55.37 14.57
C MET A 46 -0.69 -54.58 13.38
N TRP A 47 0.05 -54.43 12.28
CA TRP A 47 -0.49 -53.79 11.07
C TRP A 47 -1.63 -54.61 10.44
N SER A 48 -1.52 -55.94 10.41
CA SER A 48 -2.61 -56.79 9.90
C SER A 48 -3.90 -56.64 10.72
N LEU A 49 -3.81 -56.50 12.05
CA LEU A 49 -4.94 -56.26 12.94
C LEU A 49 -5.54 -54.86 12.74
N VAL A 50 -4.71 -53.83 12.55
CA VAL A 50 -5.15 -52.46 12.23
C VAL A 50 -5.88 -52.44 10.88
N PHE A 51 -5.30 -53.05 9.83
CA PHE A 51 -5.94 -53.13 8.52
C PHE A 51 -7.23 -53.97 8.54
N ALA A 52 -7.28 -55.06 9.30
CA ALA A 52 -8.50 -55.85 9.48
C ALA A 52 -9.61 -55.04 10.18
N ARG A 53 -9.25 -54.22 11.18
CA ARG A 53 -10.18 -53.33 11.88
C ARG A 53 -10.66 -52.19 10.99
N ILE A 54 -9.76 -51.55 10.24
CA ILE A 54 -10.11 -50.53 9.25
C ILE A 54 -11.04 -51.13 8.21
N ARG A 55 -10.74 -52.32 7.66
CA ARG A 55 -11.59 -53.00 6.67
C ARG A 55 -12.96 -53.37 7.24
N LYS A 56 -13.04 -53.82 8.50
CA LYS A 56 -14.30 -54.15 9.19
C LYS A 56 -15.18 -52.92 9.40
N HIS A 57 -14.58 -51.76 9.68
CA HIS A 57 -15.30 -50.51 9.92
C HIS A 57 -15.32 -49.57 8.70
N TRP A 58 -14.69 -49.96 7.59
CA TRP A 58 -14.65 -49.21 6.34
C TRP A 58 -16.04 -48.85 5.81
N PRO A 59 -17.07 -49.71 5.89
CA PRO A 59 -18.41 -49.33 5.47
C PRO A 59 -18.98 -48.18 6.30
N LEU A 60 -18.69 -48.14 7.60
CA LEU A 60 -19.14 -47.06 8.50
C LEU A 60 -18.36 -45.76 8.27
N ILE A 61 -17.06 -45.86 8.02
CA ILE A 61 -16.21 -44.71 7.67
C ILE A 61 -16.61 -44.16 6.30
N ALA A 62 -16.76 -45.02 5.30
CA ALA A 62 -17.21 -44.62 3.97
C ALA A 62 -18.63 -44.02 4.01
N PHE A 63 -19.52 -44.57 4.84
CA PHE A 63 -20.86 -44.03 5.05
C PHE A 63 -20.80 -42.66 5.75
N SER A 64 -19.96 -42.46 6.78
CA SER A 64 -19.83 -41.17 7.47
C SER A 64 -19.22 -40.08 6.58
N TRP A 65 -18.25 -40.44 5.74
CA TRP A 65 -17.70 -39.52 4.75
C TRP A 65 -18.69 -39.26 3.60
N GLY A 66 -19.44 -40.28 3.19
CA GLY A 66 -20.52 -40.14 2.20
C GLY A 66 -21.65 -39.24 2.68
N THR A 67 -22.06 -39.34 3.94
CA THR A 67 -23.08 -38.46 4.53
C THR A 67 -22.57 -37.05 4.77
N LEU A 68 -21.29 -36.88 5.14
CA LEU A 68 -20.67 -35.56 5.22
C LEU A 68 -20.63 -34.87 3.84
N LEU A 69 -20.20 -35.59 2.80
CA LEU A 69 -20.15 -35.07 1.43
C LEU A 69 -21.55 -34.81 0.86
N ALA A 70 -22.52 -35.68 1.15
CA ALA A 70 -23.92 -35.46 0.77
C ALA A 70 -24.54 -34.27 1.53
N ALA A 71 -24.20 -34.07 2.81
CA ALA A 71 -24.64 -32.92 3.58
C ALA A 71 -24.01 -31.62 3.07
N ILE A 72 -22.73 -31.65 2.69
CA ILE A 72 -22.04 -30.51 2.04
C ILE A 72 -22.68 -30.21 0.67
N GLY A 73 -22.98 -31.24 -0.13
CA GLY A 73 -23.64 -31.10 -1.42
C GLY A 73 -25.07 -30.55 -1.31
N LEU A 74 -25.89 -31.12 -0.43
CA LEU A 74 -27.24 -30.63 -0.15
C LEU A 74 -27.25 -29.21 0.45
N TRP A 75 -26.24 -28.86 1.24
CA TRP A 75 -26.09 -27.49 1.77
C TRP A 75 -25.62 -26.50 0.70
N ALA A 76 -24.77 -26.92 -0.25
CA ALA A 76 -24.38 -26.11 -1.41
C ALA A 76 -25.58 -25.83 -2.33
N ASP A 77 -26.49 -26.80 -2.51
CA ASP A 77 -27.73 -26.61 -3.26
C ASP A 77 -28.77 -25.78 -2.50
N PHE A 78 -28.86 -25.94 -1.17
CA PHE A 78 -29.84 -25.21 -0.33
C PHE A 78 -29.43 -23.77 -0.02
N SER A 79 -28.13 -23.45 -0.01
CA SER A 79 -27.63 -22.10 0.23
C SER A 79 -27.56 -21.23 -1.03
N GLY A 80 -27.74 -21.82 -2.22
CA GLY A 80 -27.77 -21.10 -3.49
C GLY A 80 -26.58 -20.16 -3.67
N LEU A 81 -25.41 -20.70 -4.06
CA LEU A 81 -24.15 -19.99 -4.34
C LEU A 81 -23.48 -19.34 -3.10
N GLY A 82 -22.36 -19.90 -2.64
CA GLY A 82 -21.48 -19.15 -1.73
C GLY A 82 -20.31 -19.92 -1.10
N PHE A 83 -20.46 -21.21 -0.78
CA PHE A 83 -19.39 -21.95 -0.10
C PHE A 83 -18.17 -22.24 -0.99
N LEU A 84 -18.42 -22.59 -2.26
CA LEU A 84 -17.34 -22.78 -3.24
C LEU A 84 -16.74 -21.46 -3.72
N ASP A 85 -17.50 -20.35 -3.67
CA ASP A 85 -16.96 -19.01 -3.94
C ASP A 85 -16.03 -18.53 -2.81
N PHE A 86 -16.26 -18.94 -1.56
CA PHE A 86 -15.31 -18.72 -0.46
C PHE A 86 -13.97 -19.47 -0.66
N LEU A 87 -13.98 -20.57 -1.43
CA LEU A 87 -12.77 -21.33 -1.78
C LEU A 87 -12.14 -20.89 -3.12
N ARG A 88 -12.78 -19.98 -3.88
CA ARG A 88 -12.16 -19.41 -5.08
C ARG A 88 -11.09 -18.42 -4.65
N PRO A 89 -9.84 -18.56 -5.13
CA PRO A 89 -8.85 -17.51 -4.97
C PRO A 89 -9.45 -16.21 -5.47
N GLN A 90 -9.41 -15.18 -4.62
CA GLN A 90 -9.86 -13.86 -5.03
C GLN A 90 -9.00 -13.43 -6.22
N ALA A 91 -9.62 -13.00 -7.32
CA ALA A 91 -8.88 -12.61 -8.50
C ALA A 91 -7.93 -11.44 -8.15
N GLN A 92 -6.69 -11.55 -8.61
CA GLN A 92 -5.67 -10.51 -8.50
C GLN A 92 -5.41 -9.92 -9.89
N MET A 93 -4.97 -8.67 -9.93
CA MET A 93 -4.52 -8.01 -11.15
C MET A 93 -3.13 -8.54 -11.55
N ALA A 94 -2.85 -8.62 -12.84
CA ALA A 94 -1.68 -9.29 -13.42
C ALA A 94 -0.87 -8.43 -14.42
N GLY A 95 -1.23 -7.15 -14.64
CA GLY A 95 -0.45 -6.23 -15.47
C GLY A 95 0.88 -5.78 -14.86
N ASP A 96 1.79 -5.26 -15.70
CA ASP A 96 3.06 -4.64 -15.27
C ASP A 96 2.80 -3.40 -14.39
N PHE A 97 1.68 -2.73 -14.63
CA PHE A 97 1.14 -1.68 -13.79
C PHE A 97 -0.39 -1.80 -13.72
N ARG A 98 -0.98 -1.64 -12.53
CA ARG A 98 -2.36 -2.05 -12.26
C ARG A 98 -3.16 -0.89 -11.68
N ILE A 99 -4.20 -0.48 -12.41
CA ILE A 99 -5.11 0.59 -12.02
C ILE A 99 -6.53 0.04 -11.83
N ALA A 100 -7.07 0.28 -10.64
CA ALA A 100 -8.41 -0.12 -10.24
C ALA A 100 -9.31 1.12 -10.14
N ILE A 101 -10.45 1.11 -10.82
CA ILE A 101 -11.43 2.19 -10.76
C ILE A 101 -12.62 1.69 -9.95
N ALA A 102 -12.87 2.34 -8.82
CA ALA A 102 -13.98 2.04 -7.93
C ALA A 102 -15.22 2.87 -8.25
N GLU A 103 -16.37 2.44 -7.72
CA GLU A 103 -17.60 3.23 -7.77
C GLU A 103 -17.43 4.59 -7.09
N PHE A 104 -17.99 5.64 -7.69
CA PHE A 104 -18.05 6.96 -7.07
C PHE A 104 -19.16 6.99 -6.00
N GLN A 105 -18.80 7.40 -4.78
CA GLN A 105 -19.74 7.40 -3.67
C GLN A 105 -20.71 8.58 -3.76
N VAL A 106 -22.01 8.32 -3.77
CA VAL A 106 -23.02 9.38 -3.78
C VAL A 106 -23.42 9.79 -2.36
N LYS A 107 -23.45 11.09 -2.09
CA LYS A 107 -23.91 11.63 -0.80
C LYS A 107 -25.41 11.37 -0.61
N GLY A 108 -25.79 10.79 0.54
CA GLY A 108 -27.18 10.46 0.85
C GLY A 108 -27.74 9.30 0.03
N GLU A 109 -26.88 8.38 -0.40
CA GLU A 109 -27.21 7.33 -1.36
C GLU A 109 -28.32 6.37 -0.95
N ASN A 110 -29.03 5.89 -1.96
CA ASN A 110 -29.92 4.74 -1.95
C ASN A 110 -29.60 3.84 -3.16
N THR A 111 -30.33 2.75 -3.35
CA THR A 111 -30.07 1.80 -4.45
C THR A 111 -30.11 2.45 -5.84
N ALA A 112 -30.94 3.48 -6.04
CA ALA A 112 -31.04 4.15 -7.34
C ALA A 112 -29.86 5.09 -7.58
N THR A 113 -29.45 5.86 -6.58
CA THR A 113 -28.32 6.80 -6.71
C THR A 113 -26.96 6.10 -6.70
N SER A 114 -26.85 4.96 -6.02
CA SER A 114 -25.71 4.04 -6.10
C SER A 114 -25.37 3.65 -7.55
N ARG A 115 -26.39 3.44 -8.40
CA ARG A 115 -26.17 3.07 -9.81
C ARG A 115 -25.53 4.20 -10.61
N ILE A 116 -25.83 5.45 -10.27
CA ILE A 116 -25.25 6.63 -10.95
C ILE A 116 -23.74 6.69 -10.74
N GLY A 117 -23.29 6.51 -9.49
CA GLY A 117 -21.86 6.47 -9.18
C GLY A 117 -21.10 5.33 -9.88
N GLN A 118 -21.77 4.19 -10.07
CA GLN A 118 -21.24 3.07 -10.87
C GLN A 118 -21.16 3.42 -12.35
N GLU A 119 -22.21 3.98 -12.96
CA GLU A 119 -22.22 4.37 -14.38
C GLU A 119 -21.12 5.38 -14.71
N VAL A 120 -20.90 6.37 -13.84
CA VAL A 120 -19.78 7.34 -13.97
C VAL A 120 -18.42 6.62 -13.95
N ALA A 121 -18.21 5.73 -12.98
CA ALA A 121 -16.97 4.95 -12.86
C ALA A 121 -16.72 4.04 -14.08
N GLU A 122 -17.77 3.41 -14.62
CA GLU A 122 -17.67 2.59 -15.83
C GLU A 122 -17.26 3.42 -17.05
N GLY A 123 -17.81 4.62 -17.19
CA GLY A 123 -17.42 5.53 -18.27
C GLY A 123 -15.98 6.03 -18.14
N VAL A 124 -15.51 6.32 -16.92
CA VAL A 124 -14.09 6.61 -16.64
C VAL A 124 -13.21 5.43 -17.08
N ALA A 125 -13.57 4.21 -16.67
CA ALA A 125 -12.82 3.01 -16.98
C ALA A 125 -12.73 2.74 -18.48
N ARG A 126 -13.86 2.82 -19.20
CA ARG A 126 -13.90 2.64 -20.66
C ARG A 126 -13.03 3.67 -21.38
N ARG A 127 -13.11 4.95 -20.98
CA ARG A 127 -12.31 6.03 -21.60
C ARG A 127 -10.83 5.85 -21.30
N LEU A 128 -10.47 5.55 -20.06
CA LEU A 128 -9.08 5.31 -19.67
C LEU A 128 -8.49 4.12 -20.44
N GLN A 129 -9.21 2.99 -20.48
CA GLN A 129 -8.82 1.81 -21.26
C GLN A 129 -8.63 2.12 -22.74
N GLY A 130 -9.58 2.82 -23.36
CA GLY A 130 -9.49 3.22 -24.77
C GLY A 130 -8.30 4.13 -25.05
N GLY A 131 -8.03 5.09 -24.16
CA GLY A 131 -6.88 5.98 -24.28
C GLY A 131 -5.54 5.29 -24.05
N LEU A 132 -5.46 4.36 -23.10
CA LEU A 132 -4.26 3.55 -22.85
C LEU A 132 -3.97 2.59 -24.01
N ALA A 133 -4.99 1.96 -24.59
CA ALA A 133 -4.83 1.09 -25.76
C ALA A 133 -4.30 1.84 -27.00
N ALA A 134 -4.58 3.15 -27.09
CA ALA A 134 -4.04 4.02 -28.14
C ALA A 134 -2.67 4.63 -27.81
N THR A 135 -2.16 4.43 -26.58
CA THR A 135 -0.86 4.93 -26.15
C THR A 135 0.18 3.83 -26.34
N GLU A 136 1.21 4.08 -27.16
CA GLU A 136 2.32 3.13 -27.29
C GLU A 136 3.16 3.13 -26.00
N THR A 137 3.00 2.09 -25.18
CA THR A 137 3.78 1.85 -23.97
C THR A 137 4.57 0.54 -24.07
N ARG A 138 5.72 0.47 -23.41
CA ARG A 138 6.48 -0.79 -23.28
C ARG A 138 5.95 -1.70 -22.15
N MET A 139 4.99 -1.20 -21.38
CA MET A 139 4.38 -1.88 -20.22
C MET A 139 2.91 -2.17 -20.49
N HIS A 140 2.44 -3.33 -20.03
CA HIS A 140 1.03 -3.68 -20.00
C HIS A 140 0.35 -3.08 -18.77
N ILE A 141 -0.38 -1.98 -18.99
CA ILE A 141 -1.17 -1.33 -17.95
C ILE A 141 -2.56 -1.97 -17.91
N GLU A 142 -2.85 -2.73 -16.85
CA GLU A 142 -4.16 -3.35 -16.65
C GLU A 142 -5.11 -2.40 -15.94
N VAL A 143 -6.34 -2.29 -16.48
CA VAL A 143 -7.41 -1.49 -15.88
C VAL A 143 -8.56 -2.40 -15.45
N TRP A 144 -8.92 -2.37 -14.17
CA TRP A 144 -10.16 -2.96 -13.66
C TRP A 144 -11.22 -1.89 -13.43
N GLY A 145 -12.44 -2.18 -13.84
CA GLY A 145 -13.60 -1.31 -13.64
C GLY A 145 -14.33 -1.57 -12.32
N PRO A 146 -15.35 -0.75 -12.01
CA PRO A 146 -16.08 -0.80 -10.75
C PRO A 146 -16.78 -2.14 -10.50
N GLU A 147 -17.07 -2.93 -11.54
CA GLU A 147 -17.67 -4.26 -11.41
C GLU A 147 -16.75 -5.27 -10.71
N LYS A 148 -15.42 -5.11 -10.83
CA LYS A 148 -14.43 -5.96 -10.16
C LYS A 148 -13.93 -5.34 -8.86
N VAL A 149 -13.82 -4.00 -8.82
CA VAL A 149 -13.24 -3.27 -7.69
C VAL A 149 -14.27 -3.04 -6.59
N GLY A 150 -15.53 -2.76 -6.99
CA GLY A 150 -16.62 -2.37 -6.12
C GLY A 150 -16.46 -0.95 -5.57
N ARG A 151 -17.03 -0.71 -4.40
CA ARG A 151 -17.08 0.60 -3.75
C ARG A 151 -15.98 0.81 -2.71
N ILE A 152 -15.42 2.01 -2.69
CA ILE A 152 -14.62 2.48 -1.55
C ILE A 152 -15.53 3.01 -0.44
N LYS A 153 -15.44 2.40 0.75
CA LYS A 153 -16.24 2.74 1.93
C LYS A 153 -15.51 3.73 2.81
N GLY A 154 -16.25 4.57 3.51
CA GLY A 154 -15.71 5.51 4.49
C GLY A 154 -16.62 6.70 4.71
N SER A 155 -16.70 7.19 5.95
CA SER A 155 -17.51 8.37 6.30
C SER A 155 -16.79 9.70 6.06
N ASN A 156 -15.45 9.67 5.92
CA ASN A 156 -14.59 10.82 5.66
C ASN A 156 -13.44 10.42 4.72
N GLY A 157 -12.63 11.40 4.30
CA GLY A 157 -11.50 11.17 3.37
C GLY A 157 -10.49 10.13 3.87
N ALA A 158 -10.09 10.23 5.13
CA ALA A 158 -9.13 9.29 5.73
C ALA A 158 -9.62 7.84 5.74
N ALA A 159 -10.88 7.62 6.13
CA ALA A 159 -11.49 6.29 6.13
C ALA A 159 -11.60 5.72 4.70
N ARG A 160 -11.89 6.57 3.70
CA ARG A 160 -11.92 6.15 2.30
C ARG A 160 -10.54 5.78 1.78
N ALA A 161 -9.52 6.60 2.02
CA ALA A 161 -8.15 6.30 1.59
C ALA A 161 -7.64 5.00 2.23
N GLN A 162 -7.94 4.76 3.51
CA GLN A 162 -7.61 3.50 4.16
C GLN A 162 -8.30 2.30 3.49
N HIS A 163 -9.61 2.37 3.25
CA HIS A 163 -10.32 1.28 2.58
C HIS A 163 -9.88 1.10 1.12
N ALA A 164 -9.52 2.19 0.42
CA ALA A 164 -8.93 2.13 -0.91
C ALA A 164 -7.60 1.37 -0.88
N ALA A 165 -6.79 1.55 0.16
CA ALA A 165 -5.53 0.83 0.32
C ALA A 165 -5.74 -0.66 0.65
N GLU A 166 -6.72 -0.98 1.48
CA GLU A 166 -7.12 -2.37 1.75
C GLU A 166 -7.60 -3.06 0.46
N VAL A 167 -8.37 -2.35 -0.37
CA VAL A 167 -8.78 -2.85 -1.69
C VAL A 167 -7.56 -3.03 -2.58
N ALA A 168 -6.65 -2.04 -2.64
CA ALA A 168 -5.44 -2.10 -3.44
C ALA A 168 -4.58 -3.31 -3.09
N GLN A 169 -4.33 -3.55 -1.80
CA GLN A 169 -3.58 -4.71 -1.33
C GLN A 169 -4.25 -6.03 -1.71
N ARG A 170 -5.58 -6.11 -1.56
CA ARG A 170 -6.35 -7.33 -1.82
C ARG A 170 -6.35 -7.75 -3.29
N ILE A 171 -6.42 -6.79 -4.21
CA ILE A 171 -6.45 -7.06 -5.66
C ILE A 171 -5.09 -6.83 -6.33
N GLU A 172 -4.07 -6.46 -5.55
CA GLU A 172 -2.74 -6.05 -6.00
C GLU A 172 -2.76 -4.88 -7.00
N ALA A 173 -3.52 -3.83 -6.72
CA ALA A 173 -3.50 -2.60 -7.52
C ALA A 173 -2.39 -1.63 -7.07
N ASP A 174 -1.75 -0.97 -8.03
CA ASP A 174 -0.78 0.11 -7.81
C ASP A 174 -1.48 1.45 -7.58
N VAL A 175 -2.59 1.66 -8.31
CA VAL A 175 -3.41 2.86 -8.21
C VAL A 175 -4.87 2.48 -8.04
N VAL A 176 -5.57 3.12 -7.10
CA VAL A 176 -7.03 3.01 -6.95
C VAL A 176 -7.67 4.37 -7.17
N VAL A 177 -8.45 4.52 -8.23
CA VAL A 177 -9.22 5.72 -8.56
C VAL A 177 -10.60 5.59 -7.95
N TYR A 178 -11.04 6.64 -7.24
CA TYR A 178 -12.36 6.71 -6.62
C TYR A 178 -12.79 8.17 -6.50
N GLY A 179 -13.98 8.42 -5.97
CA GLY A 179 -14.42 9.79 -5.76
C GLY A 179 -15.73 9.88 -5.02
N THR A 180 -16.17 11.11 -4.78
CA THR A 180 -17.49 11.38 -4.23
C THR A 180 -18.34 12.20 -5.19
N MET A 181 -19.65 12.08 -5.06
CA MET A 181 -20.62 12.79 -5.86
C MET A 181 -21.73 13.38 -5.00
N THR A 182 -22.19 14.57 -5.35
CA THR A 182 -23.40 15.18 -4.79
C THR A 182 -24.38 15.44 -5.93
N LEU A 183 -25.54 14.81 -5.87
CA LEU A 183 -26.55 14.89 -6.93
C LEU A 183 -27.50 16.06 -6.67
N GLU A 184 -27.11 17.26 -7.09
CA GLU A 184 -27.98 18.43 -7.09
C GLU A 184 -28.52 18.65 -8.52
N SER A 185 -29.79 19.00 -8.67
CA SER A 185 -30.35 19.28 -10.00
C SER A 185 -30.15 20.76 -10.34
N PRO A 186 -29.68 21.13 -11.55
CA PRO A 186 -29.46 20.27 -12.72
C PRO A 186 -28.02 19.76 -12.89
N LEU A 187 -27.11 20.08 -11.97
CA LEU A 187 -25.68 19.80 -12.08
C LEU A 187 -25.19 18.95 -10.89
N TRP A 188 -24.59 17.81 -11.18
CA TRP A 188 -23.99 16.95 -10.18
C TRP A 188 -22.55 17.36 -9.93
N ALA A 189 -22.19 17.52 -8.65
CA ALA A 189 -20.82 17.76 -8.25
C ALA A 189 -20.06 16.42 -8.17
N VAL A 190 -18.85 16.35 -8.74
CA VAL A 190 -17.97 15.18 -8.72
C VAL A 190 -16.60 15.59 -8.19
N ALA A 191 -16.08 14.82 -7.24
CA ALA A 191 -14.75 15.03 -6.64
C ALA A 191 -13.92 13.75 -6.78
N PRO A 192 -13.10 13.63 -7.84
CA PRO A 192 -12.25 12.47 -8.09
C PRO A 192 -10.91 12.56 -7.35
N SER A 193 -10.45 11.42 -6.84
CA SER A 193 -9.14 11.22 -6.23
C SER A 193 -8.55 9.88 -6.67
N PHE A 194 -7.25 9.71 -6.49
CA PHE A 194 -6.63 8.40 -6.60
C PHE A 194 -5.66 8.16 -5.45
N LEU A 195 -5.56 6.91 -5.04
CA LEU A 195 -4.60 6.43 -4.07
C LEU A 195 -3.46 5.72 -4.80
N VAL A 196 -2.22 6.08 -4.49
CA VAL A 196 -1.04 5.28 -4.85
C VAL A 196 -0.69 4.34 -3.70
N SER A 197 -0.66 3.03 -3.97
CA SER A 197 -0.34 1.98 -3.00
C SER A 197 1.16 1.75 -2.89
N ASP A 198 1.60 1.03 -1.85
CA ASP A 198 3.00 0.68 -1.61
C ASP A 198 3.49 -0.53 -2.40
N HIS A 199 2.65 -1.15 -3.25
CA HIS A 199 3.01 -2.37 -3.96
C HIS A 199 4.21 -2.18 -4.90
N SER A 200 4.14 -1.26 -5.85
CA SER A 200 5.21 -1.02 -6.83
C SER A 200 6.03 0.24 -6.54
N PHE A 201 5.84 0.83 -5.36
CA PHE A 201 6.43 2.12 -4.97
C PHE A 201 7.17 2.05 -3.62
N TYR A 202 7.74 0.89 -3.28
CA TYR A 202 8.42 0.67 -1.99
C TYR A 202 9.59 1.63 -1.74
N ASP A 203 10.21 2.17 -2.80
CA ASP A 203 11.29 3.16 -2.73
C ASP A 203 10.92 4.56 -3.26
N ALA A 204 9.63 4.76 -3.53
CA ALA A 204 9.02 6.00 -3.99
C ALA A 204 7.96 6.48 -2.97
N GLN A 205 8.33 6.43 -1.69
CA GLN A 205 7.42 6.67 -0.58
C GLN A 205 6.79 8.07 -0.62
N GLU A 206 7.46 9.05 -1.23
CA GLU A 206 6.97 10.40 -1.53
C GLU A 206 5.65 10.42 -2.32
N LEU A 207 5.39 9.39 -3.13
CA LEU A 207 4.19 9.27 -3.96
C LEU A 207 3.01 8.61 -3.25
N LEU A 208 3.23 7.93 -2.13
CA LEU A 208 2.19 7.14 -1.47
C LEU A 208 1.05 8.00 -0.92
N GLY A 209 -0.13 7.38 -0.86
CA GLY A 209 -1.34 7.95 -0.30
C GLY A 209 -2.25 8.61 -1.33
N GLU A 210 -3.22 9.36 -0.83
CA GLU A 210 -4.25 10.00 -1.67
C GLU A 210 -3.67 11.20 -2.45
N HIS A 211 -4.20 11.40 -3.64
CA HIS A 211 -4.00 12.55 -4.51
C HIS A 211 -5.34 12.99 -5.06
N GLU A 212 -5.64 14.28 -4.96
CA GLU A 212 -6.83 14.87 -5.55
C GLU A 212 -6.57 15.18 -7.01
N LEU A 213 -7.56 14.92 -7.87
CA LEU A 213 -7.50 15.27 -9.30
C LEU A 213 -8.11 16.64 -9.56
N GLY A 214 -7.81 17.63 -8.72
CA GLY A 214 -8.33 19.00 -8.75
C GLY A 214 -9.62 19.20 -7.94
N GLU A 215 -10.13 20.44 -7.91
CA GLU A 215 -11.36 20.78 -7.17
C GLU A 215 -12.57 19.97 -7.67
N PRO A 216 -13.61 19.78 -6.84
CA PRO A 216 -14.88 19.25 -7.28
C PRO A 216 -15.46 20.06 -8.45
N PHE A 217 -16.00 19.36 -9.45
CA PHE A 217 -16.53 19.98 -10.66
C PHE A 217 -17.92 19.49 -11.01
N GLN A 218 -18.58 20.17 -11.94
CA GLN A 218 -20.00 19.96 -12.23
C GLN A 218 -20.18 19.18 -13.54
N ILE A 219 -21.02 18.14 -13.52
CA ILE A 219 -21.47 17.44 -14.72
C ILE A 219 -22.99 17.53 -14.87
N PRO A 220 -23.54 17.50 -16.11
CA PRO A 220 -24.97 17.48 -16.32
C PRO A 220 -25.65 16.29 -15.63
N GLY A 221 -26.70 16.54 -14.85
CA GLY A 221 -27.38 15.53 -14.05
C GLY A 221 -28.57 14.83 -14.71
N GLN A 222 -28.60 14.76 -16.04
CA GLN A 222 -29.70 14.16 -16.80
C GLN A 222 -29.18 13.09 -17.78
N ASN A 223 -29.93 11.97 -17.87
CA ASN A 223 -29.65 10.74 -18.63
C ASN A 223 -28.54 9.82 -18.07
N ARG A 224 -28.64 8.52 -18.43
CA ARG A 224 -27.64 7.50 -18.08
C ARG A 224 -26.31 7.88 -18.71
N ILE A 225 -25.25 8.01 -17.92
CA ILE A 225 -23.92 8.36 -18.43
C ILE A 225 -23.33 7.09 -19.04
N VAL A 226 -23.72 6.78 -20.27
CA VAL A 226 -23.25 5.58 -20.98
C VAL A 226 -22.23 5.97 -22.05
N SER A 227 -22.28 7.21 -22.55
CA SER A 227 -21.52 7.65 -23.72
C SER A 227 -20.51 8.77 -23.43
N SER A 228 -19.46 8.85 -24.25
CA SER A 228 -18.47 9.95 -24.21
C SER A 228 -19.07 11.32 -24.52
N LEU A 229 -20.27 11.38 -25.11
CA LEU A 229 -20.98 12.62 -25.40
C LEU A 229 -21.62 13.26 -24.15
N GLU A 230 -21.76 12.50 -23.06
CA GLU A 230 -22.39 12.97 -21.81
C GLU A 230 -21.35 13.38 -20.74
N PHE A 231 -20.09 12.93 -20.88
CA PHE A 231 -18.98 13.50 -20.14
C PHE A 231 -18.70 14.89 -20.72
N GLY A 232 -19.15 15.94 -20.04
CA GLY A 232 -18.75 17.30 -20.39
C GLY A 232 -17.22 17.42 -20.50
N ASP A 233 -16.76 18.42 -21.25
CA ASP A 233 -15.35 18.60 -21.62
C ASP A 233 -14.37 18.48 -20.43
N GLU A 234 -14.74 19.03 -19.27
CA GLU A 234 -13.91 18.99 -18.06
C GLU A 234 -13.67 17.55 -17.54
N MET A 235 -14.67 16.67 -17.60
CA MET A 235 -14.50 15.27 -17.20
C MET A 235 -13.59 14.53 -18.18
N ILE A 236 -13.75 14.81 -19.48
CA ILE A 236 -12.90 14.27 -20.53
C ILE A 236 -11.43 14.63 -20.28
N GLU A 237 -11.15 15.89 -19.98
CA GLU A 237 -9.80 16.39 -19.72
C GLU A 237 -9.20 15.82 -18.44
N ARG A 238 -10.00 15.63 -17.38
CA ARG A 238 -9.53 14.98 -16.14
C ARG A 238 -9.21 13.50 -16.34
N VAL A 239 -9.96 12.79 -17.18
CA VAL A 239 -9.62 11.41 -17.54
C VAL A 239 -8.35 11.36 -18.40
N ASP A 240 -8.13 12.34 -19.28
CA ASP A 240 -6.89 12.45 -20.05
C ASP A 240 -5.68 12.84 -19.19
N LEU A 241 -5.86 13.71 -18.20
CA LEU A 241 -4.88 14.01 -17.15
C LEU A 241 -4.52 12.72 -16.38
N LEU A 242 -5.54 12.00 -15.88
CA LEU A 242 -5.37 10.73 -15.18
C LEU A 242 -4.65 9.70 -16.04
N ARG A 243 -4.95 9.62 -17.35
CA ARG A 243 -4.25 8.72 -18.28
C ARG A 243 -2.76 9.03 -18.33
N GLN A 244 -2.37 10.29 -18.55
CA GLN A 244 -0.95 10.65 -18.62
C GLN A 244 -0.24 10.44 -17.27
N ILE A 245 -0.91 10.78 -16.16
CA ILE A 245 -0.40 10.49 -14.81
C ILE A 245 -0.21 8.98 -14.62
N THR A 246 -1.15 8.15 -15.06
CA THR A 246 -1.08 6.69 -14.93
C THR A 246 0.14 6.13 -15.67
N VAL A 247 0.34 6.55 -16.92
CA VAL A 247 1.51 6.10 -17.70
C VAL A 247 2.81 6.62 -17.10
N GLY A 248 2.84 7.89 -16.65
CA GLY A 248 4.00 8.46 -15.99
C GLY A 248 4.35 7.74 -14.68
N LEU A 249 3.35 7.39 -13.86
CA LEU A 249 3.52 6.60 -12.64
C LEU A 249 4.03 5.19 -12.93
N ALA A 250 3.57 4.55 -14.01
CA ALA A 250 4.08 3.26 -14.44
C ALA A 250 5.58 3.32 -14.82
N TYR A 251 6.02 4.37 -15.50
CA TYR A 251 7.46 4.54 -15.78
C TYR A 251 8.24 4.91 -14.50
N TYR A 252 7.62 5.68 -13.61
CA TYR A 252 8.21 6.03 -12.32
C TYR A 252 8.46 4.79 -11.45
N SER A 253 7.53 3.83 -11.42
CA SER A 253 7.67 2.61 -10.62
C SER A 253 8.80 1.69 -11.07
N ILE A 254 9.27 1.84 -12.31
CA ILE A 254 10.45 1.13 -12.84
C ILE A 254 11.69 2.03 -12.92
N HIS A 255 11.66 3.18 -12.23
CA HIS A 255 12.73 4.18 -12.13
C HIS A 255 13.13 4.83 -13.47
N ASP A 256 12.30 4.74 -14.51
CA ASP A 256 12.46 5.50 -15.74
C ASP A 256 11.88 6.92 -15.54
N TYR A 257 12.56 7.69 -14.67
CA TYR A 257 12.13 9.04 -14.29
C TYR A 257 12.15 10.01 -15.47
N ALA A 258 12.97 9.75 -16.49
CA ALA A 258 13.02 10.53 -17.72
C ALA A 258 11.70 10.39 -18.49
N GLN A 259 11.25 9.16 -18.75
CA GLN A 259 9.97 8.93 -19.40
C GLN A 259 8.79 9.38 -18.54
N ALA A 260 8.83 9.11 -17.22
CA ALA A 260 7.80 9.58 -16.30
C ALA A 260 7.59 11.10 -16.40
N LYS A 261 8.69 11.87 -16.36
CA LYS A 261 8.69 13.32 -16.53
C LYS A 261 8.06 13.75 -17.86
N GLU A 262 8.39 13.12 -18.99
CA GLU A 262 7.80 13.48 -20.29
C GLU A 262 6.27 13.26 -20.31
N TYR A 263 5.78 12.15 -19.72
CA TYR A 263 4.34 11.92 -19.61
C TYR A 263 3.67 12.96 -18.70
N PHE A 264 4.28 13.30 -17.57
CA PHE A 264 3.78 14.36 -16.70
C PHE A 264 3.78 15.73 -17.41
N LEU A 265 4.84 16.11 -18.13
CA LEU A 265 4.84 17.34 -18.93
C LEU A 265 3.73 17.36 -19.98
N SER A 266 3.48 16.22 -20.63
CA SER A 266 2.39 16.10 -21.60
C SER A 266 0.99 16.25 -20.98
N ALA A 267 0.88 16.05 -19.66
CA ALA A 267 -0.34 16.18 -18.90
C ALA A 267 -0.68 17.64 -18.56
N ASP A 268 0.33 18.53 -18.58
CA ASP A 268 0.20 19.94 -18.18
C ASP A 268 -0.82 20.71 -19.02
N LYS A 269 -0.95 20.38 -20.31
CA LYS A 269 -1.97 20.97 -21.19
C LYS A 269 -3.40 20.73 -20.72
N TYR A 270 -3.66 19.61 -20.02
CA TYR A 270 -4.99 19.31 -19.48
C TYR A 270 -5.20 20.00 -18.13
N ALA A 271 -4.15 20.03 -17.29
CA ALA A 271 -4.20 20.68 -15.99
C ALA A 271 -4.37 22.22 -16.10
N SER A 272 -3.66 22.85 -17.03
CA SER A 272 -3.63 24.31 -17.21
C SER A 272 -4.86 24.90 -17.90
N GLN A 273 -5.57 24.12 -18.71
CA GLN A 273 -6.71 24.61 -19.50
C GLN A 273 -8.02 24.61 -18.72
N SER A 274 -8.25 23.59 -17.88
CA SER A 274 -9.63 23.31 -17.43
C SER A 274 -9.75 22.64 -16.06
N VAL A 275 -8.64 22.36 -15.35
CA VAL A 275 -8.67 21.68 -14.05
C VAL A 275 -8.16 22.61 -12.95
N PRO A 276 -9.01 23.49 -12.38
CA PRO A 276 -8.65 24.31 -11.22
C PRO A 276 -8.04 23.45 -10.11
N ASN A 277 -6.85 23.85 -9.65
CA ASN A 277 -6.07 23.17 -8.61
C ASN A 277 -5.65 21.71 -8.91
N GLY A 278 -5.93 21.16 -10.10
CA GLY A 278 -5.41 19.85 -10.53
C GLY A 278 -3.92 19.86 -10.88
N GLY A 279 -3.33 21.04 -11.04
CA GLY A 279 -1.88 21.20 -11.28
C GLY A 279 -1.01 20.83 -10.08
N GLN A 280 -1.55 20.77 -8.85
CA GLN A 280 -0.75 20.47 -7.66
C GLN A 280 -0.14 19.08 -7.72
N VAL A 281 -0.97 18.04 -7.94
CA VAL A 281 -0.48 16.66 -8.06
C VAL A 281 0.51 16.55 -9.21
N LEU A 282 0.25 17.23 -10.33
CA LEU A 282 1.12 17.19 -11.49
C LEU A 282 2.50 17.79 -11.21
N TYR A 283 2.55 18.99 -10.63
CA TYR A 283 3.81 19.64 -10.29
C TYR A 283 4.56 18.91 -9.18
N ILE A 284 3.88 18.26 -8.23
CA ILE A 284 4.54 17.33 -7.29
C ILE A 284 5.22 16.18 -8.06
N LEU A 285 4.50 15.54 -9.00
CA LEU A 285 5.04 14.43 -9.78
C LEU A 285 6.21 14.87 -10.67
N LEU A 286 6.14 16.05 -11.28
CA LEU A 286 7.24 16.66 -12.03
C LEU A 286 8.43 16.97 -11.13
N GLY A 287 8.21 17.62 -9.99
CA GLY A 287 9.24 17.94 -9.00
C GLY A 287 9.97 16.70 -8.48
N ASN A 288 9.21 15.63 -8.18
CA ASN A 288 9.77 14.33 -7.79
C ASN A 288 10.61 13.73 -8.93
N SER A 289 10.12 13.78 -10.17
CA SER A 289 10.82 13.17 -11.32
C SER A 289 12.12 13.89 -11.65
N VAL A 290 12.10 15.22 -11.74
CA VAL A 290 13.32 16.00 -12.03
C VAL A 290 14.31 15.96 -10.87
N GLY A 291 13.83 15.91 -9.62
CA GLY A 291 14.67 15.71 -8.45
C GLY A 291 15.41 14.37 -8.46
N LYS A 292 14.75 13.27 -8.86
CA LYS A 292 15.41 11.96 -9.04
C LYS A 292 16.42 11.96 -10.20
N LEU A 293 16.21 12.81 -11.20
CA LEU A 293 17.17 13.04 -12.29
C LEU A 293 18.33 13.98 -11.88
N GLY A 294 18.32 14.51 -10.67
CA GLY A 294 19.36 15.40 -10.13
C GLY A 294 19.19 16.89 -10.46
N ASP A 295 18.11 17.28 -11.16
CA ASP A 295 17.79 18.68 -11.44
C ASP A 295 17.04 19.29 -10.24
N LEU A 296 17.83 19.67 -9.22
CA LEU A 296 17.33 20.20 -7.96
C LEU A 296 16.74 21.61 -8.12
N GLU A 297 17.22 22.38 -9.09
CA GLU A 297 16.69 23.70 -9.45
C GLU A 297 15.28 23.61 -10.01
N ALA A 298 15.04 22.71 -10.97
CA ALA A 298 13.70 22.49 -11.51
C ALA A 298 12.77 21.90 -10.44
N ALA A 299 13.25 20.98 -9.61
CA ALA A 299 12.46 20.42 -8.52
C ALA A 299 11.99 21.51 -7.54
N GLU A 300 12.90 22.38 -7.11
CA GLU A 300 12.60 23.53 -6.26
C GLU A 300 11.52 24.43 -6.88
N ALA A 301 11.62 24.72 -8.19
CA ALA A 301 10.65 25.55 -8.90
C ALA A 301 9.25 24.93 -8.89
N TYR A 302 9.12 23.63 -9.19
CA TYR A 302 7.84 22.94 -9.18
C TYR A 302 7.19 22.93 -7.79
N TYR A 303 7.93 22.62 -6.73
CA TYR A 303 7.38 22.65 -5.37
C TYR A 303 6.94 24.05 -4.95
N LYS A 304 7.69 25.09 -5.32
CA LYS A 304 7.30 26.48 -5.07
C LYS A 304 6.02 26.89 -5.79
N GLU A 305 5.81 26.43 -7.02
CA GLU A 305 4.53 26.66 -7.71
C GLU A 305 3.36 25.96 -7.00
N VAL A 306 3.56 24.73 -6.49
CA VAL A 306 2.53 24.06 -5.68
C VAL A 306 2.21 24.84 -4.41
N ILE A 307 3.23 25.33 -3.68
CA ILE A 307 3.04 26.15 -2.46
C ILE A 307 2.29 27.45 -2.79
N LYS A 308 2.56 28.07 -3.94
CA LYS A 308 1.86 29.29 -4.38
C LYS A 308 0.39 29.03 -4.69
N MET A 309 0.07 27.89 -5.31
CA MET A 309 -1.31 27.49 -5.60
C MET A 309 -2.06 27.06 -4.33
N SER A 310 -1.37 26.30 -3.46
CA SER A 310 -1.92 25.71 -2.24
C SER A 310 -0.93 25.79 -1.07
N PRO A 311 -0.91 26.93 -0.36
CA PRO A 311 0.01 27.17 0.75
C PRO A 311 -0.13 26.21 1.93
N GLY A 312 -1.25 25.48 2.01
CA GLY A 312 -1.52 24.49 3.04
C GLY A 312 -1.16 23.05 2.66
N TYR A 313 -0.55 22.80 1.50
CA TYR A 313 -0.30 21.44 1.01
C TYR A 313 1.03 20.87 1.49
N ALA A 314 0.98 19.99 2.50
CA ALA A 314 2.17 19.51 3.19
C ALA A 314 3.19 18.80 2.27
N ARG A 315 2.71 18.06 1.26
CA ARG A 315 3.56 17.28 0.34
C ARG A 315 4.54 18.17 -0.43
N ALA A 316 4.16 19.41 -0.74
CA ALA A 316 5.03 20.37 -1.43
C ALA A 316 6.19 20.85 -0.55
N TYR A 317 5.92 21.12 0.73
CA TYR A 317 6.96 21.48 1.69
C TYR A 317 7.91 20.33 1.98
N VAL A 318 7.42 19.08 2.08
CA VAL A 318 8.30 17.90 2.21
C VAL A 318 9.23 17.77 1.00
N GLY A 319 8.70 17.92 -0.21
CA GLY A 319 9.50 17.89 -1.44
C GLY A 319 10.54 19.01 -1.48
N LEU A 320 10.14 20.24 -1.14
CA LEU A 320 11.03 21.40 -1.09
C LEU A 320 12.13 21.24 -0.03
N ALA A 321 11.78 20.75 1.16
CA ALA A 321 12.72 20.45 2.24
C ALA A 321 13.75 19.41 1.82
N SER A 322 13.30 18.35 1.12
CA SER A 322 14.18 17.32 0.58
C SER A 322 15.18 17.90 -0.43
N VAL A 323 14.74 18.83 -1.29
CA VAL A 323 15.62 19.53 -2.23
C VAL A 323 16.65 20.38 -1.50
N TYR A 324 16.25 21.17 -0.50
CA TYR A 324 17.18 21.97 0.29
C TYR A 324 18.17 21.10 1.06
N TYR A 325 17.70 19.98 1.63
CA TYR A 325 18.57 19.02 2.28
C TYR A 325 19.64 18.50 1.31
N LEU A 326 19.26 18.08 0.10
CA LEU A 326 20.24 17.63 -0.90
C LEU A 326 21.21 18.74 -1.31
N LYS A 327 20.74 19.99 -1.49
CA LYS A 327 21.60 21.16 -1.76
C LYS A 327 22.52 21.52 -0.59
N SER A 328 22.21 21.07 0.62
CA SER A 328 23.07 21.25 1.79
C SER A 328 24.28 20.30 1.79
N LEU A 329 24.18 19.17 1.09
CA LEU A 329 25.22 18.16 1.03
C LEU A 329 26.33 18.53 0.04
N GLY A 330 27.57 18.21 0.36
CA GLY A 330 28.74 18.47 -0.48
C GLY A 330 30.04 18.23 0.29
N SER A 331 31.18 18.66 -0.27
CA SER A 331 32.47 18.59 0.44
C SER A 331 32.47 19.36 1.76
N THR A 332 31.67 20.40 1.83
CA THR A 332 31.36 21.17 3.04
C THR A 332 29.86 21.36 3.11
N VAL A 333 29.27 21.20 4.29
CA VAL A 333 27.83 21.40 4.48
C VAL A 333 27.47 22.87 4.21
N ASN A 334 26.47 23.10 3.36
CA ASN A 334 25.89 24.43 3.19
C ASN A 334 24.83 24.65 4.28
N VAL A 335 25.22 25.41 5.30
CA VAL A 335 24.40 25.68 6.50
C VAL A 335 23.10 26.39 6.14
N GLU A 336 23.11 27.35 5.21
CA GLU A 336 21.90 28.07 4.79
C GLU A 336 20.86 27.10 4.19
N MET A 337 21.31 26.18 3.34
CA MET A 337 20.40 25.18 2.75
C MET A 337 19.89 24.19 3.80
N LEU A 338 20.73 23.84 4.78
CA LEU A 338 20.33 22.96 5.87
C LEU A 338 19.24 23.61 6.75
N GLU A 339 19.41 24.90 7.10
CA GLU A 339 18.41 25.67 7.84
C GLU A 339 17.10 25.80 7.06
N ARG A 340 17.18 26.07 5.75
CA ARG A 340 15.99 26.10 4.88
C ARG A 340 15.28 24.75 4.79
N ALA A 341 16.02 23.65 4.82
CA ALA A 341 15.44 22.31 4.85
C ALA A 341 14.65 22.07 6.15
N ILE A 342 15.24 22.40 7.31
CA ILE A 342 14.59 22.29 8.62
C ILE A 342 13.31 23.14 8.67
N GLU A 343 13.38 24.38 8.21
CA GLU A 343 12.21 25.28 8.19
C GLU A 343 11.10 24.74 7.28
N ALA A 344 11.44 24.29 6.07
CA ALA A 344 10.45 23.70 5.17
C ALA A 344 9.82 22.42 5.75
N TYR A 345 10.57 21.58 6.47
CA TYR A 345 10.00 20.44 7.19
C TYR A 345 9.05 20.87 8.32
N ARG A 346 9.35 21.94 9.06
CA ARG A 346 8.43 22.50 10.06
C ARG A 346 7.14 23.02 9.42
N GLN A 347 7.26 23.74 8.31
CA GLN A 347 6.10 24.18 7.52
C GLN A 347 5.24 23.00 7.04
N ALA A 348 5.86 21.88 6.65
CA ALA A 348 5.12 20.67 6.28
C ALA A 348 4.31 20.08 7.46
N SER A 349 4.85 20.12 8.69
CA SER A 349 4.14 19.68 9.90
C SER A 349 2.97 20.58 10.27
N GLU A 350 3.09 21.89 10.02
CA GLU A 350 2.07 22.90 10.33
C GLU A 350 1.03 23.09 9.22
N ALA A 351 1.26 22.49 8.06
CA ALA A 351 0.41 22.60 6.88
C ALA A 351 -1.04 22.15 7.18
N SER A 352 -2.01 22.94 6.74
CA SER A 352 -3.44 22.71 7.01
C SER A 352 -4.01 21.47 6.32
N TYR A 353 -3.35 20.98 5.27
CA TYR A 353 -3.75 19.79 4.54
C TYR A 353 -2.61 18.79 4.40
N GLN A 354 -2.79 17.64 5.05
CA GLN A 354 -1.94 16.46 4.93
C GLN A 354 -2.75 15.34 4.25
N PRO A 355 -2.35 14.89 3.05
CA PRO A 355 -3.10 13.87 2.33
C PRO A 355 -3.24 12.59 3.15
N PRO A 356 -4.45 12.01 3.23
CA PRO A 356 -4.63 10.71 3.87
C PRO A 356 -3.67 9.65 3.35
N TYR A 357 -3.26 8.77 4.26
CA TYR A 357 -2.46 7.59 3.92
C TYR A 357 -1.07 7.89 3.32
N SER A 358 -0.60 9.13 3.42
CA SER A 358 0.68 9.59 2.87
C SER A 358 1.82 9.68 3.89
N ASP A 359 1.54 9.43 5.17
CA ASP A 359 2.52 9.40 6.27
C ASP A 359 3.43 10.65 6.34
N ILE A 360 2.87 11.86 6.09
CA ILE A 360 3.61 13.13 6.10
C ILE A 360 4.43 13.30 7.37
N THR A 361 3.82 13.10 8.55
CA THR A 361 4.51 13.24 9.83
C THR A 361 5.77 12.38 9.88
N VAL A 362 5.69 11.13 9.44
CA VAL A 362 6.84 10.20 9.46
C VAL A 362 7.93 10.64 8.48
N LYS A 363 7.55 11.15 7.30
CA LYS A 363 8.49 11.70 6.32
C LYS A 363 9.19 12.94 6.84
N VAL A 364 8.46 13.82 7.55
CA VAL A 364 9.03 15.00 8.19
C VAL A 364 10.01 14.61 9.28
N GLN A 365 9.64 13.67 10.16
CA GLN A 365 10.52 13.17 11.22
C GLN A 365 11.82 12.60 10.62
N PHE A 366 11.71 11.74 9.61
CA PHE A 366 12.88 11.20 8.91
C PHE A 366 13.76 12.32 8.32
N GLY A 367 13.16 13.30 7.66
CA GLY A 367 13.86 14.44 7.07
C GLY A 367 14.55 15.34 8.09
N LEU A 368 13.88 15.67 9.19
CA LEU A 368 14.46 16.44 10.30
C LEU A 368 15.62 15.68 10.96
N GLY A 369 15.45 14.39 11.22
CA GLY A 369 16.52 13.54 11.75
C GLY A 369 17.76 13.54 10.85
N GLN A 370 17.57 13.51 9.53
CA GLN A 370 18.66 13.65 8.57
C GLN A 370 19.34 15.02 8.65
N CYS A 371 18.58 16.10 8.77
CA CYS A 371 19.14 17.45 8.92
C CYS A 371 19.97 17.58 10.20
N TYR A 372 19.43 17.12 11.34
CA TYR A 372 20.13 17.17 12.63
C TYR A 372 21.37 16.29 12.65
N LEU A 373 21.31 15.09 12.05
CA LEU A 373 22.48 14.25 11.90
C LEU A 373 23.60 14.95 11.11
N VAL A 374 23.26 15.60 10.00
CA VAL A 374 24.25 16.35 9.21
C VAL A 374 24.83 17.52 10.01
N ALA A 375 24.00 18.25 10.76
CA ALA A 375 24.46 19.35 11.62
C ALA A 375 25.44 18.87 12.70
N GLY A 376 25.15 17.73 13.35
CA GLY A 376 26.00 17.12 14.36
C GLY A 376 27.33 16.62 13.81
N LEU A 377 27.30 15.87 12.71
CA LEU A 377 28.53 15.34 12.08
C LEU A 377 29.41 16.46 11.50
N ALA A 378 28.82 17.58 11.09
CA ALA A 378 29.56 18.76 10.64
C ALA A 378 30.03 19.67 11.78
N ASN A 379 29.76 19.31 13.04
CA ASN A 379 30.08 20.10 14.23
C ASN A 379 29.50 21.54 14.18
N ILE A 380 28.33 21.69 13.55
CA ILE A 380 27.52 22.92 13.57
C ILE A 380 26.71 22.94 14.87
N GLU A 381 26.02 21.85 15.15
CA GLU A 381 25.27 21.60 16.39
C GLU A 381 25.60 20.19 16.86
N PRO A 382 26.63 19.98 17.69
CA PRO A 382 27.20 18.65 17.96
C PRO A 382 26.28 17.69 18.72
N ASP A 383 25.17 18.17 19.26
CA ASP A 383 24.19 17.32 19.92
C ASP A 383 23.43 16.48 18.88
N LEU A 384 23.41 15.17 19.08
CA LEU A 384 22.73 14.21 18.19
C LEU A 384 21.40 13.75 18.79
N THR A 385 20.97 14.31 19.93
CA THR A 385 19.75 13.90 20.64
C THR A 385 18.52 14.06 19.76
N GLU A 386 18.36 15.21 19.10
CA GLU A 386 17.24 15.48 18.20
C GLU A 386 17.23 14.51 17.02
N ALA A 387 18.40 14.21 16.43
CA ALA A 387 18.50 13.24 15.36
C ALA A 387 18.04 11.84 15.82
N ILE A 388 18.46 11.42 17.02
CA ILE A 388 18.07 10.14 17.61
C ILE A 388 16.57 10.08 17.86
N GLU A 389 15.98 11.11 18.47
CA GLU A 389 14.54 11.17 18.78
C GLU A 389 13.69 11.08 17.51
N GLU A 390 14.06 11.81 16.46
CA GLU A 390 13.36 11.80 15.19
C GLU A 390 13.42 10.42 14.50
N PHE A 391 14.59 9.79 14.46
CA PHE A 391 14.72 8.45 13.88
C PHE A 391 13.97 7.38 14.69
N GLN A 392 13.95 7.48 16.03
CA GLN A 392 13.16 6.60 16.89
C GLN A 392 11.66 6.77 16.69
N ALA A 393 11.19 7.99 16.43
CA ALA A 393 9.79 8.25 16.12
C ALA A 393 9.37 7.56 14.81
N VAL A 394 10.21 7.58 13.78
CA VAL A 394 9.99 6.85 12.52
C VAL A 394 9.89 5.33 12.74
N ILE A 395 10.81 4.76 13.54
CA ILE A 395 10.78 3.32 13.88
C ILE A 395 9.52 2.96 14.66
N THR A 396 9.09 3.84 15.57
CA THR A 396 7.85 3.68 16.33
C THR A 396 6.63 3.70 15.41
N ALA A 397 6.61 4.59 14.41
CA ALA A 397 5.54 4.70 13.43
C ALA A 397 5.42 3.48 12.50
N TYR A 398 6.54 2.79 12.21
CA TYR A 398 6.51 1.48 11.54
C TYR A 398 5.77 0.41 12.36
N GLY A 399 5.88 0.48 13.68
CA GLY A 399 5.05 -0.29 14.61
C GLY A 399 5.23 -1.81 14.47
N GLY A 400 6.42 -2.27 14.06
CA GLY A 400 6.72 -3.69 13.85
C GLY A 400 5.98 -4.31 12.67
N GLY A 401 5.78 -3.55 11.58
CA GLY A 401 5.11 -4.03 10.36
C GLY A 401 3.63 -3.68 10.29
N LYS A 402 3.06 -3.02 11.30
CA LYS A 402 1.68 -2.52 11.27
C LYS A 402 1.48 -1.42 10.23
N ASN A 403 2.53 -0.65 9.95
CA ASN A 403 2.55 0.33 8.87
C ASN A 403 3.65 -0.02 7.85
N PRO A 404 3.39 -0.93 6.90
CA PRO A 404 4.40 -1.40 5.95
C PRO A 404 4.92 -0.28 5.03
N ARG A 405 4.13 0.77 4.80
CA ARG A 405 4.47 1.90 3.91
C ARG A 405 5.72 2.64 4.32
N VAL A 406 5.99 2.71 5.63
CA VAL A 406 7.16 3.40 6.18
C VAL A 406 8.31 2.45 6.51
N ARG A 407 8.24 1.18 6.11
CA ARG A 407 9.28 0.17 6.38
C ARG A 407 10.66 0.63 5.93
N VAL A 408 10.78 1.16 4.70
CA VAL A 408 12.08 1.62 4.18
C VAL A 408 12.58 2.83 4.97
N LEU A 409 11.72 3.75 5.41
CA LEU A 409 12.13 4.87 6.27
C LEU A 409 12.62 4.36 7.64
N ALA A 410 11.92 3.40 8.23
CA ALA A 410 12.32 2.82 9.51
C ALA A 410 13.65 2.05 9.40
N ALA A 411 13.87 1.32 8.30
CA ALA A 411 15.15 0.66 8.04
C ALA A 411 16.29 1.69 7.87
N GLU A 412 16.03 2.77 7.13
CA GLU A 412 16.99 3.86 6.98
C GLU A 412 17.26 4.56 8.33
N SER A 413 16.24 4.77 9.16
CA SER A 413 16.37 5.31 10.52
C SER A 413 17.26 4.43 11.40
N HIS A 414 17.05 3.11 11.37
CA HIS A 414 17.96 2.15 12.03
C HIS A 414 19.40 2.32 11.53
N ALA A 415 19.62 2.43 10.21
CA ALA A 415 20.95 2.64 9.67
C ALA A 415 21.58 3.97 10.12
N ARG A 416 20.79 5.04 10.27
CA ARG A 416 21.27 6.34 10.77
C ARG A 416 21.58 6.29 12.27
N LEU A 417 20.78 5.61 13.08
CA LEU A 417 21.12 5.34 14.49
C LEU A 417 22.40 4.49 14.61
N GLY A 418 22.57 3.49 13.74
CA GLY A 418 23.79 2.70 13.65
C GLY A 418 25.03 3.54 13.35
N LEU A 419 24.90 4.54 12.47
CA LEU A 419 25.97 5.53 12.23
C LEU A 419 26.25 6.36 13.49
N ILE A 420 25.22 6.93 14.12
CA ILE A 420 25.36 7.75 15.34
C ILE A 420 26.08 6.97 16.44
N TYR A 421 25.63 5.74 16.75
CA TYR A 421 26.25 4.91 17.78
C TYR A 421 27.69 4.50 17.43
N SER A 422 28.00 4.31 16.16
CA SER A 422 29.37 4.06 15.72
C SER A 422 30.29 5.25 16.01
N GLU A 423 29.85 6.48 15.72
CA GLU A 423 30.61 7.71 16.01
C GLU A 423 30.78 7.95 17.52
N LEU A 424 29.77 7.59 18.32
CA LEU A 424 29.84 7.65 19.78
C LEU A 424 30.67 6.51 20.42
N GLY A 425 31.18 5.57 19.62
CA GLY A 425 31.94 4.40 20.10
C GLY A 425 31.09 3.31 20.74
N ALA A 426 29.76 3.41 20.70
CA ALA A 426 28.82 2.39 21.16
C ALA A 426 28.67 1.27 20.12
N LEU A 427 29.77 0.56 19.83
CA LEU A 427 29.86 -0.35 18.68
C LEU A 427 28.82 -1.48 18.70
N ARG A 428 28.47 -2.02 19.87
CA ARG A 428 27.48 -3.11 19.97
C ARG A 428 26.07 -2.64 19.61
N ASP A 429 25.69 -1.43 20.04
CA ASP A 429 24.42 -0.83 19.69
C ASP A 429 24.40 -0.50 18.19
N ALA A 430 25.50 0.03 17.65
CA ALA A 430 25.65 0.27 16.23
C ALA A 430 25.44 -0.99 15.37
N VAL A 431 26.04 -2.11 15.76
CA VAL A 431 25.86 -3.42 15.09
C VAL A 431 24.39 -3.83 15.09
N LYS A 432 23.73 -3.74 16.26
CA LYS A 432 22.31 -4.10 16.40
C LYS A 432 21.43 -3.27 15.46
N GLU A 433 21.66 -1.97 15.40
CA GLU A 433 20.90 -1.07 14.54
C GLU A 433 21.12 -1.35 13.04
N TYR A 434 22.36 -1.60 12.61
CA TYR A 434 22.63 -1.99 11.22
C TYR A 434 22.05 -3.36 10.85
N ASP A 435 22.09 -4.35 11.76
CA ASP A 435 21.44 -5.64 11.56
C ASP A 435 19.92 -5.47 11.36
N MET A 436 19.27 -4.64 12.19
CA MET A 436 17.84 -4.32 12.04
C MET A 436 17.55 -3.67 10.68
N ALA A 437 18.34 -2.67 10.28
CA ALA A 437 18.21 -2.01 8.98
C ALA A 437 18.32 -3.00 7.81
N GLY A 438 19.33 -3.87 7.83
CA GLY A 438 19.54 -4.87 6.77
C GLY A 438 18.44 -5.91 6.69
N ASN A 439 17.96 -6.41 7.84
CA ASN A 439 16.90 -7.42 7.90
C ASN A 439 15.54 -6.88 7.44
N MET A 440 15.32 -5.57 7.54
CA MET A 440 14.10 -4.94 7.07
C MET A 440 14.06 -4.74 5.55
N LEU A 441 15.18 -4.84 4.82
CA LEU A 441 15.31 -4.47 3.40
C LEU A 441 15.55 -5.68 2.49
N GLU A 442 14.83 -6.77 2.70
CA GLU A 442 15.02 -8.01 1.93
C GLU A 442 14.82 -7.85 0.42
N ASP A 443 13.93 -6.95 0.03
CA ASP A 443 13.58 -6.57 -1.33
C ASP A 443 14.45 -5.43 -1.90
N VAL A 444 15.40 -4.88 -1.13
CA VAL A 444 16.36 -3.86 -1.57
C VAL A 444 17.79 -4.38 -1.37
N PRO A 445 18.24 -5.33 -2.20
CA PRO A 445 19.42 -6.15 -1.93
C PRO A 445 20.71 -5.35 -1.79
N ASP A 446 20.88 -4.28 -2.55
CA ASP A 446 22.08 -3.44 -2.50
C ASP A 446 22.19 -2.70 -1.16
N ARG A 447 21.09 -2.11 -0.68
CA ARG A 447 21.06 -1.42 0.63
C ARG A 447 21.18 -2.41 1.78
N ARG A 448 20.51 -3.56 1.70
CA ARG A 448 20.67 -4.65 2.67
C ARG A 448 22.12 -5.08 2.79
N THR A 449 22.78 -5.32 1.66
CA THR A 449 24.19 -5.73 1.62
C THR A 449 25.09 -4.69 2.27
N LEU A 450 24.88 -3.41 1.94
CA LEU A 450 25.63 -2.30 2.55
C LEU A 450 25.52 -2.28 4.08
N TYR A 451 24.30 -2.40 4.63
CA TYR A 451 24.09 -2.33 6.08
C TYR A 451 24.63 -3.56 6.81
N LEU A 452 24.43 -4.77 6.27
CA LEU A 452 24.97 -5.98 6.88
C LEU A 452 26.51 -6.03 6.84
N GLN A 453 27.13 -5.49 5.80
CA GLN A 453 28.59 -5.35 5.74
C GLN A 453 29.11 -4.37 6.79
N LYS A 454 28.42 -3.23 7.00
CA LYS A 454 28.77 -2.29 8.08
C LYS A 454 28.64 -2.94 9.47
N ALA A 455 27.57 -3.70 9.70
CA ALA A 455 27.38 -4.44 10.94
C ALA A 455 28.54 -5.41 11.20
N GLU A 456 28.96 -6.18 10.20
CA GLU A 456 30.07 -7.13 10.34
C GLU A 456 31.41 -6.44 10.63
N GLN A 457 31.71 -5.34 9.94
CA GLN A 457 32.94 -4.57 10.20
C GLN A 457 32.99 -4.04 11.64
N LEU A 458 31.87 -3.51 12.15
CA LEU A 458 31.78 -3.01 13.51
C LEU A 458 31.82 -4.13 14.56
N ARG A 459 31.29 -5.31 14.25
CA ARG A 459 31.35 -6.50 15.10
C ARG A 459 32.79 -6.95 15.32
N ILE A 460 33.58 -7.05 14.25
CA ILE A 460 35.01 -7.36 14.33
C ILE A 460 35.76 -6.31 15.17
N LYS A 461 35.46 -5.02 14.98
CA LYS A 461 36.07 -3.94 15.76
C LYS A 461 35.73 -4.05 17.25
N ALA A 462 34.47 -4.31 17.59
CA ALA A 462 34.02 -4.47 18.97
C ALA A 462 34.68 -5.68 19.66
N ASP A 463 34.88 -6.79 18.95
CA ASP A 463 35.57 -7.97 19.48
C ASP A 463 37.06 -7.70 19.74
N GLN A 464 37.72 -6.94 18.85
CA GLN A 464 39.11 -6.52 19.04
C GLN A 464 39.28 -5.59 20.25
N GLU A 465 38.30 -4.74 20.54
CA GLU A 465 38.31 -3.86 21.72
C GLU A 465 38.11 -4.64 23.02
N ASN A 466 37.33 -5.73 23.02
CA ASN A 466 37.17 -6.60 24.21
C ASN A 466 38.41 -7.45 24.53
N LEU A 467 39.30 -7.64 23.55
CA LEU A 467 40.54 -8.42 23.69
C LEU A 467 41.75 -7.58 24.14
N ARG A 468 41.62 -6.25 24.14
CA ARG A 468 42.62 -5.28 24.62
C ARG A 468 42.29 -4.86 26.04
#